data_AF-A0A0G4NIY1-F1
#
_entry.id   AF-A0A0G4NIY1-F1
#
_cell.length_a   1.000
_cell.length_b   1.000
_cell.length_c   1.000
_cell.angle_alpha   90.00
_cell.angle_beta   90.00
_cell.angle_gamma   90.00
#
_symmetry.space_group_name_H-M   'P 1'
#
loop_
_entity.id
_entity.type
_entity.pdbx_description
1 polymer ?
#
loop_
_entity_poly.entity_id
_entity_poly.type
_entity_poly.pdbx_seq_one_letter_code
_entity_poly.pdbx_strand_id
1 'polypeptide(L)'
;EAGRSLRKLLRADDTLHFFTSPYRRTRETTEGILATLTSDDDEPSPFKRSNITVHEEPRLREQDFGNFQPCSAEMERMWQERADYGHFFYRIPNGESAADAYDRVSGFNESLWRQFGDNDFASVCVLV
;
A
#
# COMPACT_ATOMS: atom_id res chain seq x y z
N GLU A 1 16.55 5.92 3.12
CA GLU A 1 17.15 5.57 1.81
C GLU A 1 16.11 5.61 0.69
N ALA A 2 14.99 4.88 0.83
CA ALA A 2 13.93 4.81 -0.18
C ALA A 2 13.47 6.16 -0.75
N GLY A 3 13.26 7.20 0.09
CA GLY A 3 12.90 8.53 -0.40
C GLY A 3 13.98 9.21 -1.25
N ARG A 4 15.26 9.04 -0.88
CA ARG A 4 16.39 9.53 -1.70
C ARG A 4 16.48 8.78 -3.04
N SER A 5 16.19 7.48 -3.04
CA SER A 5 16.18 6.67 -4.27
C SER A 5 15.01 7.06 -5.17
N LEU A 6 13.82 7.29 -4.60
CA LEU A 6 12.65 7.78 -5.33
C LEU A 6 12.94 9.14 -5.98
N ARG A 7 13.58 10.06 -5.25
CA ARG A 7 13.96 11.39 -5.76
C ARG A 7 14.76 11.33 -7.06
N LYS A 8 15.60 10.31 -7.26
CA LYS A 8 16.41 10.12 -8.48
C LYS A 8 15.59 9.71 -9.70
N LEU A 9 14.36 9.24 -9.50
CA LEU A 9 13.44 8.83 -10.56
C LEU A 9 12.47 9.94 -10.97
N LEU A 10 12.30 10.96 -10.11
CA LEU A 10 11.34 12.04 -10.29
C LEU A 10 11.96 13.26 -10.98
N ARG A 11 11.13 14.00 -11.70
CA ARG A 11 11.46 15.33 -12.21
C ARG A 11 11.14 16.39 -11.15
N ALA A 12 11.85 17.51 -11.17
CA ALA A 12 11.69 18.55 -10.16
C ALA A 12 10.29 19.20 -10.18
N ASP A 13 9.57 19.12 -11.30
CA ASP A 13 8.21 19.62 -11.49
C ASP A 13 7.12 18.56 -11.26
N ASP A 14 7.47 17.32 -10.91
CA ASP A 14 6.49 16.28 -10.60
C ASP A 14 5.71 16.65 -9.32
N THR A 15 4.40 16.47 -9.38
CA THR A 15 3.50 16.46 -8.22
C THR A 15 3.27 15.03 -7.74
N LEU A 16 3.10 14.84 -6.42
CA LEU A 16 3.10 13.52 -5.78
C LEU A 16 1.85 13.28 -4.92
N HIS A 17 1.19 12.15 -5.17
CA HIS A 17 0.18 11.57 -4.27
C HIS A 17 0.70 10.25 -3.72
N PHE A 18 0.55 10.05 -2.41
CA PHE A 18 0.82 8.78 -1.75
C PHE A 18 -0.50 8.13 -1.34
N PHE A 19 -0.67 6.85 -1.62
CA PHE A 19 -1.73 6.02 -1.04
C PHE A 19 -1.09 5.00 -0.12
N THR A 20 -1.51 4.99 1.14
CA THR A 20 -0.87 4.17 2.17
C THR A 20 -1.90 3.29 2.88
N SER A 21 -1.53 2.04 3.14
CA SER A 21 -2.32 1.18 4.03
C SER A 21 -2.45 1.81 5.43
N PRO A 22 -3.61 1.66 6.10
CA PRO A 22 -3.83 2.25 7.43
C PRO A 22 -3.00 1.58 8.54
N TYR A 23 -2.29 0.49 8.25
CA TYR A 23 -1.45 -0.16 9.25
C TYR A 23 -0.27 0.71 9.66
N ARG A 24 0.01 0.74 10.96
CA ARG A 24 1.10 1.52 11.55
C ARG A 24 2.45 1.31 10.83
N ARG A 25 2.80 0.06 10.52
CA ARG A 25 4.03 -0.27 9.78
C ARG A 25 4.14 0.42 8.42
N THR A 26 3.00 0.58 7.74
CA THR A 26 2.94 1.19 6.41
C THR A 26 2.96 2.71 6.50
N ARG A 27 2.26 3.27 7.50
CA ARG A 27 2.34 4.70 7.83
C ARG A 27 3.77 5.12 8.19
N GLU A 28 4.44 4.37 9.06
CA GLU A 28 5.83 4.62 9.45
C GLU A 28 6.78 4.54 8.25
N THR A 29 6.56 3.57 7.35
CA THR A 29 7.30 3.47 6.09
C THR A 29 7.08 4.70 5.20
N THR A 30 5.83 5.14 5.06
CA THR A 30 5.44 6.32 4.27
C THR A 30 6.13 7.57 4.82
N GLU A 31 6.08 7.79 6.13
CA GLU A 31 6.76 8.92 6.77
C GLU A 31 8.28 8.85 6.61
N GLY A 32 8.89 7.66 6.69
CA GLY A 32 10.32 7.48 6.43
C GLY A 32 10.73 7.81 4.99
N ILE A 33 9.88 7.46 4.01
CA ILE A 33 10.07 7.85 2.61
C ILE A 33 9.98 9.38 2.49
N LEU A 34 8.90 9.99 2.99
CA LEU A 34 8.67 11.43 2.91
C LEU A 34 9.79 12.23 3.58
N ALA A 35 10.22 11.83 4.78
CA ALA A 35 11.29 12.51 5.51
C ALA A 35 12.59 12.60 4.70
N THR A 36 12.96 11.52 3.99
CA THR A 36 14.18 11.51 3.18
C THR A 36 13.99 12.06 1.76
N LEU A 37 12.77 12.03 1.23
CA LEU A 37 12.40 12.62 -0.06
C LEU A 37 12.40 14.15 0.00
N THR A 38 11.91 14.73 1.11
CA THR A 38 11.78 16.18 1.29
C THR A 38 12.92 16.79 2.10
N SER A 39 13.92 16.01 2.51
CA SER A 39 15.08 16.49 3.26
C SER A 39 16.02 17.32 2.37
N ASP A 40 16.58 18.36 2.97
CA ASP A 40 17.60 19.23 2.37
C ASP A 40 19.03 18.86 2.83
N ASP A 41 19.21 17.71 3.52
CA ASP A 41 20.48 17.35 4.19
C ASP A 41 21.66 17.09 3.23
N ASP A 42 21.40 16.45 2.09
CA ASP A 42 22.42 16.17 1.07
C ASP A 42 22.45 17.28 0.00
N GLU A 43 21.27 17.59 -0.55
CA GLU A 43 21.03 18.64 -1.53
C GLU A 43 19.59 19.15 -1.36
N PRO A 44 19.32 20.45 -1.58
CA PRO A 44 17.98 21.01 -1.42
C PRO A 44 16.95 20.22 -2.23
N SER A 45 15.90 19.73 -1.57
CA SER A 45 14.84 18.98 -2.24
C SER A 45 13.89 19.91 -2.98
N PRO A 46 13.59 19.62 -4.27
CA PRO A 46 12.52 20.32 -4.99
C PRO A 46 11.14 19.95 -4.42
N PHE A 47 11.03 18.85 -3.68
CA PHE A 47 9.78 18.40 -3.07
C PHE A 47 9.66 18.90 -1.64
N LYS A 48 8.58 19.63 -1.35
CA LYS A 48 8.25 20.08 0.01
C LYS A 48 7.07 19.29 0.56
N ARG A 49 7.16 18.89 1.83
CA ARG A 49 6.15 18.04 2.50
C ARG A 49 4.73 18.61 2.43
N SER A 50 4.58 19.94 2.45
CA SER A 50 3.30 20.64 2.35
C SER A 50 2.59 20.47 1.00
N ASN A 51 3.33 20.11 -0.04
CA ASN A 51 2.82 19.98 -1.41
C ASN A 51 2.53 18.51 -1.78
N ILE A 52 2.68 17.58 -0.81
CA ILE A 52 2.48 16.14 -1.03
C ILE A 52 1.23 15.71 -0.27
N THR A 53 0.25 15.19 -1.02
CA THR A 53 -0.97 14.63 -0.46
C THR A 53 -0.76 13.15 -0.10
N VAL A 54 -1.20 12.76 1.09
CA VAL A 54 -1.17 11.37 1.56
C VAL A 54 -2.60 10.93 1.84
N HIS A 55 -3.03 9.88 1.15
CA HIS A 55 -4.34 9.26 1.28
C HIS A 55 -4.20 7.93 2.00
N GLU A 56 -5.00 7.72 3.04
CA GLU A 56 -5.11 6.41 3.66
C GLU A 56 -6.14 5.56 2.94
N GLU A 57 -5.72 4.38 2.49
CA GLU A 57 -6.56 3.49 1.70
C GLU A 57 -6.70 2.12 2.40
N PRO A 58 -7.83 1.88 3.10
CA PRO A 58 -8.09 0.60 3.77
C PRO A 58 -8.09 -0.60 2.82
N ARG A 59 -8.30 -0.38 1.51
CA ARG A 59 -8.24 -1.42 0.48
C ARG A 59 -6.81 -1.81 0.09
N LEU A 60 -5.78 -1.13 0.59
CA LEU A 60 -4.37 -1.54 0.46
C LEU A 60 -3.86 -2.34 1.65
N ARG A 61 -4.72 -2.70 2.62
CA ARG A 61 -4.30 -3.58 3.71
C ARG A 61 -3.91 -4.98 3.22
N GLU A 62 -3.04 -5.62 3.98
CA GLU A 62 -2.59 -7.01 3.79
C GLU A 62 -3.76 -8.00 3.77
N GLN A 63 -3.53 -9.20 3.22
CA GLN A 63 -4.49 -10.28 3.34
C GLN A 63 -4.81 -10.60 4.81
N ASP A 64 -6.08 -10.63 5.16
CA ASP A 64 -6.54 -11.01 6.50
C ASP A 64 -6.52 -12.54 6.70
N PHE A 65 -5.77 -13.00 7.70
CA PHE A 65 -5.63 -14.41 8.08
C PHE A 65 -6.48 -14.80 9.30
N GLY A 66 -7.39 -13.94 9.74
CA GLY A 66 -8.25 -14.14 10.90
C GLY A 66 -7.87 -13.28 12.11
N ASN A 67 -8.79 -13.19 13.08
CA ASN A 67 -8.68 -12.30 14.25
C ASN A 67 -7.47 -12.59 15.16
N PHE A 68 -7.03 -13.85 15.24
CA PHE A 68 -5.90 -14.30 16.05
C PHE A 68 -5.15 -15.38 15.28
N GLN A 69 -3.81 -15.43 15.39
CA GLN A 69 -3.06 -16.58 14.91
C GLN A 69 -3.41 -17.78 15.80
N PRO A 70 -4.06 -18.83 15.26
CA PRO A 70 -4.37 -20.01 16.06
C PRO A 70 -3.09 -20.78 16.40
N CYS A 71 -3.19 -21.73 17.32
CA CYS A 71 -2.07 -22.60 17.68
C CYS A 71 -1.48 -23.30 16.44
N SER A 72 -0.19 -23.66 16.46
CA SER A 72 0.54 -24.15 15.28
C SER A 72 -0.13 -25.31 14.54
N ALA A 73 -0.75 -26.25 15.28
CA ALA A 73 -1.45 -27.40 14.70
C ALA A 73 -2.69 -27.02 13.88
N GLU A 74 -3.43 -25.99 14.31
CA GLU A 74 -4.59 -25.50 13.57
C GLU A 74 -4.15 -24.74 12.31
N MET A 75 -3.05 -23.97 12.40
CA MET A 75 -2.45 -23.36 11.22
C MET A 75 -2.02 -24.42 10.21
N GLU A 76 -1.28 -25.46 10.60
CA GLU A 76 -0.85 -26.52 9.67
C GLU A 76 -2.02 -27.19 8.95
N ARG A 77 -3.09 -27.51 9.68
CA ARG A 77 -4.30 -28.09 9.07
C ARG A 77 -4.93 -27.14 8.05
N MET A 78 -5.02 -25.85 8.39
CA MET A 78 -5.55 -24.83 7.49
C MET A 78 -4.70 -24.64 6.24
N TRP A 79 -3.37 -24.70 6.35
CA TRP A 79 -2.47 -24.62 5.21
C TRP A 79 -2.63 -25.81 4.26
N GLN A 80 -2.86 -27.01 4.82
CA GLN A 80 -3.09 -28.22 4.04
C GLN A 80 -4.45 -28.18 3.33
N GLU A 81 -5.52 -27.83 4.04
CA GLU A 81 -6.86 -27.61 3.45
C GLU A 81 -6.80 -26.54 2.33
N ARG A 82 -6.04 -25.46 2.55
CA ARG A 82 -5.82 -24.42 1.54
C ARG A 82 -5.11 -24.95 0.29
N ALA A 83 -4.10 -25.80 0.46
CA ALA A 83 -3.37 -26.40 -0.65
C ALA A 83 -4.25 -27.36 -1.46
N ASP A 84 -5.08 -28.16 -0.78
CA ASP A 84 -5.96 -29.14 -1.42
C ASP A 84 -7.15 -28.48 -2.14
N TYR A 85 -7.74 -27.43 -1.57
CA TYR A 85 -8.87 -26.72 -2.16
C TYR A 85 -8.44 -25.78 -3.30
N GLY A 86 -7.30 -25.10 -3.13
CA GLY A 86 -6.79 -24.10 -4.05
C GLY A 86 -6.60 -22.74 -3.39
N HIS A 87 -5.38 -22.23 -3.46
CA HIS A 87 -4.92 -21.04 -2.73
C HIS A 87 -5.74 -19.77 -2.98
N PHE A 88 -6.33 -19.62 -4.17
CA PHE A 88 -7.01 -18.39 -4.58
C PHE A 88 -8.43 -18.29 -3.99
N PHE A 89 -9.19 -19.38 -4.05
CA PHE A 89 -10.60 -19.41 -3.64
C PHE A 89 -10.80 -19.88 -2.20
N TYR A 90 -9.79 -20.50 -1.58
CA TYR A 90 -9.90 -20.92 -0.19
C TYR A 90 -10.09 -19.72 0.73
N ARG A 91 -11.20 -19.73 1.49
CA ARG A 91 -11.50 -18.69 2.47
C ARG A 91 -11.02 -19.11 3.84
N ILE A 92 -10.11 -18.32 4.40
CA ILE A 92 -9.57 -18.52 5.73
C ILE A 92 -10.67 -18.23 6.78
N PRO A 93 -10.87 -19.09 7.79
CA PRO A 93 -11.82 -18.83 8.87
C PRO A 93 -11.56 -17.48 9.54
N ASN A 94 -12.61 -16.65 9.65
CA ASN A 94 -12.55 -15.27 10.16
C ASN A 94 -11.60 -14.33 9.41
N GLY A 95 -11.02 -14.76 8.28
CA GLY A 95 -10.17 -13.95 7.41
C GLY A 95 -10.79 -13.75 6.04
N GLU A 96 -9.93 -13.54 5.05
CA GLU A 96 -10.32 -13.34 3.66
C GLU A 96 -9.66 -14.37 2.72
N SER A 97 -10.34 -14.74 1.64
CA SER A 97 -9.73 -15.48 0.54
C SER A 97 -8.88 -14.54 -0.32
N ALA A 98 -8.01 -15.10 -1.18
CA ALA A 98 -7.28 -14.27 -2.12
C ALA A 98 -8.22 -13.66 -3.19
N ALA A 99 -9.35 -14.32 -3.48
CA ALA A 99 -10.39 -13.76 -4.33
C ALA A 99 -11.06 -12.52 -3.70
N ASP A 100 -11.34 -12.55 -2.39
CA ASP A 100 -11.86 -11.37 -1.66
C ASP A 100 -10.84 -10.22 -1.67
N ALA A 101 -9.55 -10.55 -1.45
CA ALA A 101 -8.47 -9.58 -1.50
C ALA A 101 -8.34 -8.96 -2.91
N TYR A 102 -8.44 -9.79 -3.94
CA TYR A 102 -8.41 -9.36 -5.34
C TYR A 102 -9.57 -8.41 -5.66
N ASP A 103 -10.81 -8.76 -5.31
CA ASP A 103 -11.99 -7.92 -5.54
C ASP A 103 -11.85 -6.56 -4.84
N ARG A 104 -11.36 -6.56 -3.60
CA ARG A 104 -11.06 -5.34 -2.84
C ARG A 104 -10.04 -4.44 -3.52
N VAL A 105 -8.94 -5.00 -4.02
CA VAL A 105 -7.90 -4.24 -4.74
C VAL A 105 -8.40 -3.78 -6.10
N SER A 106 -9.23 -4.56 -6.79
CA SER A 106 -9.92 -4.15 -8.02
C SER A 106 -10.79 -2.90 -7.80
N GLY A 107 -11.55 -2.86 -6.70
CA GLY A 107 -12.32 -1.67 -6.34
C GLY A 107 -11.44 -0.42 -6.10
N PHE A 108 -10.25 -0.59 -5.51
CA PHE A 108 -9.27 0.49 -5.41
C PHE A 108 -8.78 0.95 -6.78
N ASN A 109 -8.39 0.03 -7.66
CA ASN A 109 -7.92 0.35 -9.01
C ASN A 109 -8.97 1.12 -9.82
N GLU A 110 -10.25 0.78 -9.70
CA GLU A 110 -11.33 1.54 -10.35
C GLU A 110 -11.44 2.97 -9.82
N SER A 111 -11.28 3.14 -8.50
CA SER A 111 -11.31 4.46 -7.87
C SER A 111 -10.11 5.30 -8.29
N LEU A 112 -8.91 4.69 -8.33
CA LEU A 112 -7.68 5.32 -8.78
C LEU A 112 -7.75 5.72 -10.25
N TRP A 113 -8.28 4.84 -11.10
CA TRP A 113 -8.48 5.12 -12.52
C TRP A 113 -9.38 6.33 -12.77
N ARG A 114 -10.46 6.48 -11.98
CA ARG A 114 -11.32 7.66 -12.07
C ARG A 114 -10.58 8.94 -11.65
N GLN A 115 -9.77 8.86 -10.60
CA GLN A 115 -8.97 10.01 -10.14
C GLN A 115 -7.92 10.45 -11.16
N PHE A 116 -7.41 9.57 -12.01
CA PHE A 116 -6.50 9.97 -13.10
C PHE A 116 -7.14 10.96 -14.10
N GLY A 117 -8.47 11.04 -14.14
CA GLY A 117 -9.20 12.02 -14.95
C GLY A 117 -9.31 13.41 -14.29
N ASP A 118 -8.94 13.55 -13.02
CA ASP A 118 -9.03 14.82 -12.30
C ASP A 118 -7.83 15.71 -12.67
N ASN A 119 -8.08 17.00 -12.94
CA ASN A 119 -7.03 17.96 -13.32
C ASN A 119 -5.98 18.16 -12.22
N ASP A 120 -6.36 17.93 -10.96
CA ASP A 120 -5.51 18.11 -9.79
C ASP A 120 -4.81 16.80 -9.37
N PHE A 121 -4.95 15.72 -10.15
CA PHE A 121 -4.26 14.47 -9.84
C PHE A 121 -2.75 14.60 -10.03
N ALA A 122 -1.99 14.05 -9.10
CA ALA A 122 -0.54 14.10 -9.12
C ALA A 122 0.05 13.41 -10.35
N SER A 123 1.12 13.98 -10.92
CA SER A 123 1.87 13.38 -12.03
C SER A 123 2.46 12.01 -11.69
N VAL A 124 2.76 11.78 -10.40
CA VAL A 124 3.26 10.50 -9.90
C VAL A 124 2.46 10.07 -8.68
N CYS A 125 1.97 8.84 -8.73
CA CYS A 125 1.28 8.17 -7.64
C CYS A 125 2.20 7.11 -7.03
N VAL A 126 2.35 7.12 -5.70
CA VAL A 126 3.13 6.14 -4.95
C VAL A 126 2.19 5.33 -4.05
N LEU A 127 2.26 4.01 -4.15
CA LEU A 127 1.51 3.09 -3.29
C LEU A 127 2.44 2.52 -2.23
N VAL A 128 2.00 2.52 -0.98
CA VAL A 128 2.75 2.00 0.18
C VAL A 128 1.90 1.02 0.99
#